data_AF-A0A840RZ93-F1
#
_entry.id   AF-A0A840RZ93-F1
#
_cell.length_a   1.000
_cell.length_b   1.000
_cell.length_c   1.000
_cell.angle_alpha   90.00
_cell.angle_beta   90.00
_cell.angle_gamma   90.00
#
_symmetry.space_group_name_H-M   'P 1'
#
loop_
_entity.id
_entity.type
_entity.pdbx_description
1 polymer ?
#
loop_
_entity_poly.entity_id
_entity_poly.type
_entity_poly.pdbx_seq_one_letter_code
_entity_poly.pdbx_strand_id
1 'polypeptide(L)'
;MHTLVSAGLVGLFPQAHALAQRAVEWFDRSLQRNEDFGGETETYHQRLVQGKALALWLRDGSAATEVWAEAFRRQLSIMERLRADLRGNGLSALLDELMACAVQGGCNEAGVAAYQSFLGERAAKLTPRTVRKPHQLAYLLCAEALAPAHGAEALHAAGRQVLQAHLAERWLHLGQIARSGMWLKIVHGIVSKDLNPSAVLLRAYEDMPTIPRPSFLVSAGSI
;
A
#
# COMPACT_ATOMS: atom_id res chain seq x y z
N MET A 1 -1.89 8.09 11.10
CA MET A 1 -1.81 7.97 9.62
C MET A 1 -3.00 8.52 8.87
N HIS A 2 -4.23 8.21 9.27
CA HIS A 2 -5.43 8.66 8.53
C HIS A 2 -5.41 10.16 8.24
N THR A 3 -5.16 10.99 9.24
CA THR A 3 -5.07 12.45 9.10
C THR A 3 -4.08 12.91 8.03
N LEU A 4 -2.88 12.31 7.97
CA LEU A 4 -1.84 12.71 7.01
C LEU A 4 -2.22 12.37 5.57
N VAL A 5 -2.74 11.16 5.36
CA VAL A 5 -3.18 10.72 4.03
C VAL A 5 -4.43 11.50 3.61
N SER A 6 -5.40 11.69 4.50
CA SER A 6 -6.58 12.53 4.25
C SER A 6 -6.18 13.96 3.89
N ALA A 7 -5.26 14.58 4.63
CA ALA A 7 -4.77 15.91 4.32
C ALA A 7 -4.14 15.97 2.92
N GLY A 8 -3.34 14.96 2.53
CA GLY A 8 -2.77 14.90 1.19
C GLY A 8 -3.82 14.72 0.09
N LEU A 9 -4.85 13.90 0.32
CA LEU A 9 -5.96 13.72 -0.63
C LEU A 9 -6.72 15.03 -0.89
N VAL A 10 -6.75 15.97 0.06
CA VAL A 10 -7.46 17.25 -0.09
C VAL A 10 -6.54 18.45 -0.29
N GLY A 11 -5.27 18.23 -0.65
CA GLY A 11 -4.32 19.32 -0.94
C GLY A 11 -3.83 20.09 0.28
N LEU A 12 -4.06 19.58 1.49
CA LEU A 12 -3.63 20.18 2.77
C LEU A 12 -2.35 19.55 3.34
N PHE A 13 -1.58 18.84 2.50
CA PHE A 13 -0.35 18.19 2.95
C PHE A 13 0.69 19.17 3.52
N PRO A 14 0.94 20.36 2.93
CA PRO A 14 1.91 21.31 3.48
C PRO A 14 1.59 21.73 4.92
N GLN A 15 0.31 21.91 5.25
CA GLN A 15 -0.15 22.28 6.59
C GLN A 15 -0.05 21.10 7.57
N ALA A 16 -0.20 19.88 7.08
CA ALA A 16 -0.11 18.66 7.87
C ALA A 16 1.33 18.11 7.98
N HIS A 17 2.31 18.68 7.27
CA HIS A 17 3.65 18.10 7.12
C HIS A 17 4.37 17.88 8.47
N ALA A 18 4.26 18.83 9.40
CA ALA A 18 4.83 18.71 10.74
C ALA A 18 4.26 17.52 11.53
N LEU A 19 3.05 17.05 11.20
CA LEU A 19 2.45 15.87 11.81
C LEU A 19 3.15 14.58 11.35
N ALA A 20 3.80 14.57 10.18
CA ALA A 20 4.50 13.38 9.67
C ALA A 20 5.70 13.03 10.57
N GLN A 21 6.51 14.03 10.93
CA GLN A 21 7.62 13.85 11.87
C GLN A 21 7.14 13.37 13.23
N ARG A 22 6.10 14.00 13.80
CA ARG A 22 5.50 13.57 15.07
C ARG A 22 4.95 12.15 15.03
N ALA A 23 4.39 11.75 13.88
CA ALA A 23 3.89 10.40 13.68
C ALA A 23 5.04 9.38 13.70
N VAL A 24 6.14 9.64 12.98
CA VAL A 24 7.35 8.78 13.00
C VAL A 24 7.85 8.59 14.43
N GLU A 25 8.02 9.68 15.18
CA GLU A 25 8.48 9.62 16.57
C GLU A 25 7.52 8.83 17.48
N TRP A 26 6.21 8.95 17.25
CA TRP A 26 5.22 8.18 18.00
C TRP A 26 5.32 6.69 17.70
N PHE A 27 5.41 6.30 16.42
CA PHE A 27 5.59 4.90 16.04
C PHE A 27 6.88 4.31 16.61
N ASP A 28 7.98 5.05 16.56
CA ASP A 28 9.26 4.61 17.14
C ASP A 28 9.13 4.37 18.64
N ARG A 29 8.51 5.28 19.39
CA ARG A 29 8.29 5.10 20.83
C ARG A 29 7.38 3.92 21.14
N SER A 30 6.28 3.74 20.41
CA SER A 30 5.35 2.62 20.63
C SER A 30 6.02 1.27 20.35
N LEU A 31 6.82 1.18 19.28
CA LEU A 31 7.59 -0.03 18.96
C LEU A 31 8.68 -0.30 20.00
N GLN A 32 9.43 0.72 20.44
CA GLN A 32 10.48 0.57 21.46
C GLN A 32 9.93 0.15 22.82
N ARG A 33 8.74 0.65 23.18
CA ARG A 33 8.08 0.30 24.46
C ARG A 33 7.38 -1.05 24.42
N ASN A 34 7.39 -1.74 23.27
CA ASN A 34 6.64 -2.96 23.06
C ASN A 34 5.17 -2.77 23.51
N GLU A 35 4.56 -1.66 23.10
CA GLU A 35 3.28 -1.18 23.62
C GLU A 35 2.20 -2.26 23.45
N ASP A 36 1.53 -2.58 24.56
CA ASP A 36 0.54 -3.63 24.64
C ASP A 36 -0.72 -3.10 25.34
N PHE A 37 -1.87 -3.34 24.71
CA PHE A 37 -3.19 -2.93 25.20
C PHE A 37 -4.07 -4.15 25.56
N GLY A 38 -3.46 -5.33 25.75
CA GLY A 38 -4.18 -6.55 26.13
C GLY A 38 -5.02 -7.17 25.02
N GLY A 39 -4.75 -6.82 23.76
CA GLY A 39 -5.40 -7.38 22.56
C GLY A 39 -4.44 -8.27 21.75
N GLU A 40 -4.70 -8.44 20.45
CA GLU A 40 -3.75 -9.09 19.53
C GLU A 40 -2.51 -8.19 19.31
N THR A 41 -1.54 -8.27 20.22
CA THR A 41 -0.33 -7.44 20.25
C THR A 41 0.43 -7.47 18.93
N GLU A 42 0.52 -8.63 18.27
CA GLU A 42 1.23 -8.75 16.99
C GLU A 42 0.52 -8.03 15.83
N THR A 43 -0.81 -8.15 15.73
CA THR A 43 -1.59 -7.44 14.72
C THR A 43 -1.49 -5.93 14.94
N TYR A 44 -1.46 -5.50 16.20
CA TYR A 44 -1.24 -4.10 16.55
C TYR A 44 0.16 -3.61 16.16
N HIS A 45 1.21 -4.32 16.53
CA HIS A 45 2.59 -3.97 16.15
C HIS A 45 2.79 -3.97 14.65
N GLN A 46 2.18 -4.90 13.94
CA GLN A 46 2.20 -4.92 12.50
C GLN A 46 1.65 -3.61 11.89
N ARG A 47 0.52 -3.11 12.41
CA ARG A 47 -0.04 -1.82 12.01
C ARG A 47 0.89 -0.65 12.37
N LEU A 48 1.62 -0.73 13.48
CA LEU A 48 2.63 0.28 13.84
C LEU A 48 3.78 0.32 12.83
N VAL A 49 4.31 -0.84 12.43
CA VAL A 49 5.42 -0.91 11.45
C VAL A 49 4.97 -0.38 10.09
N GLN A 50 3.79 -0.78 9.59
CA GLN A 50 3.21 -0.24 8.36
C GLN A 50 2.96 1.27 8.46
N GLY A 51 2.42 1.72 9.60
CA GLY A 51 2.17 3.13 9.88
C GLY A 51 3.45 3.96 9.85
N LYS A 52 4.53 3.47 10.47
CA LYS A 52 5.87 4.06 10.43
C LYS A 52 6.39 4.18 9.01
N ALA A 53 6.33 3.09 8.24
CA ALA A 53 6.84 3.07 6.87
C ALA A 53 6.10 4.07 5.96
N LEU A 54 4.78 4.18 6.13
CA LEU A 54 3.97 5.16 5.42
C LEU A 54 4.23 6.60 5.92
N ALA A 55 4.47 6.79 7.22
CA ALA A 55 4.82 8.11 7.79
C ALA A 55 6.17 8.63 7.28
N LEU A 56 7.17 7.74 7.19
CA LEU A 56 8.47 8.06 6.58
C LEU A 56 8.29 8.50 5.13
N TRP A 57 7.54 7.73 4.34
CA TRP A 57 7.24 8.11 2.97
C TRP A 57 6.57 9.49 2.90
N LEU A 58 5.53 9.75 3.69
CA LEU A 58 4.86 11.05 3.69
C LEU A 58 5.81 12.19 4.12
N ARG A 59 6.72 11.95 5.06
CA ARG A 59 7.65 12.97 5.56
C ARG A 59 8.66 13.43 4.51
N ASP A 60 9.32 12.51 3.83
CA ASP A 60 10.49 12.85 3.00
C ASP A 60 10.58 12.07 1.68
N GLY A 61 9.51 11.37 1.31
CA GLY A 61 9.49 10.51 0.13
C GLY A 61 10.26 9.19 0.30
N SER A 62 10.78 8.90 1.51
CA SER A 62 11.55 7.68 1.75
C SER A 62 10.79 6.42 1.32
N ALA A 63 11.50 5.54 0.61
CA ALA A 63 10.99 4.22 0.27
C ALA A 63 10.68 3.39 1.53
N ALA A 64 11.45 3.61 2.61
CA ALA A 64 11.39 2.88 3.88
C ALA A 64 11.47 1.35 3.70
N THR A 65 12.28 0.89 2.75
CA THR A 65 12.35 -0.51 2.29
C THR A 65 12.52 -1.50 3.44
N GLU A 66 13.47 -1.27 4.35
CA GLU A 66 13.70 -2.15 5.50
C GLU A 66 12.51 -2.22 6.46
N VAL A 67 11.80 -1.10 6.65
CA VAL A 67 10.60 -1.05 7.50
C VAL A 67 9.46 -1.82 6.85
N TRP A 68 9.30 -1.73 5.52
CA TRP A 68 8.35 -2.55 4.78
C TRP A 68 8.72 -4.03 4.76
N ALA A 69 10.01 -4.37 4.70
CA ALA A 69 10.49 -5.75 4.78
C ALA A 69 10.24 -6.36 6.17
N GLU A 70 10.37 -5.58 7.24
CA GLU A 70 9.92 -5.98 8.58
C GLU A 70 8.41 -6.20 8.62
N ALA A 71 7.61 -5.27 8.07
CA ALA A 71 6.17 -5.42 7.99
C ALA A 71 5.75 -6.66 7.18
N PHE A 72 6.49 -7.01 6.13
CA PHE A 72 6.26 -8.23 5.36
C PHE A 72 6.48 -9.48 6.22
N ARG A 73 7.62 -9.59 6.91
CA ARG A 73 7.94 -10.74 7.77
C ARG A 73 6.92 -10.94 8.89
N ARG A 74 6.50 -9.85 9.55
CA ARG A 74 5.47 -9.89 10.59
C ARG A 74 4.12 -10.33 10.04
N GLN A 75 3.68 -9.77 8.91
CA GLN A 75 2.43 -10.18 8.27
C GLN A 75 2.45 -11.66 7.88
N LEU A 76 3.56 -12.13 7.32
CA LEU A 76 3.71 -13.52 6.91
C LEU A 76 3.58 -14.45 8.12
N SER A 77 4.27 -14.14 9.21
CA SER A 77 4.21 -14.92 10.46
C SER A 77 2.78 -14.99 11.02
N ILE A 78 2.04 -13.87 11.03
CA ILE A 78 0.63 -13.84 11.44
C ILE A 78 -0.20 -14.77 10.54
N MET A 79 -0.03 -14.67 9.22
CA MET A 79 -0.79 -15.48 8.27
C MET A 79 -0.46 -16.98 8.34
N GLU A 80 0.80 -17.33 8.59
CA GLU A 80 1.24 -18.72 8.77
C GLU A 80 0.62 -19.34 10.02
N ARG A 81 0.55 -18.60 11.12
CA ARG A 81 -0.14 -19.05 12.34
C ARG A 81 -1.63 -19.27 12.09
N LEU A 82 -2.28 -18.37 11.36
CA LEU A 82 -3.71 -18.44 11.06
C LEU A 82 -4.05 -19.36 9.87
N ARG A 83 -3.05 -20.01 9.26
CA ARG A 83 -3.20 -20.69 7.95
C ARG A 83 -4.35 -21.69 7.89
N ALA A 84 -4.60 -22.41 8.99
CA ALA A 84 -5.70 -23.37 9.08
C ALA A 84 -7.07 -22.70 8.87
N ASP A 85 -7.23 -21.45 9.33
CA ASP A 85 -8.52 -20.73 9.39
C ASP A 85 -8.71 -19.73 8.23
N LEU A 86 -7.63 -19.35 7.54
CA LEU A 86 -7.68 -18.34 6.49
C LEU A 86 -8.37 -18.85 5.22
N ARG A 87 -9.59 -18.39 4.95
CA ARG A 87 -10.35 -18.71 3.73
C ARG A 87 -11.05 -17.49 3.14
N GLY A 88 -11.45 -17.59 1.88
CA GLY A 88 -12.32 -16.62 1.20
C GLY A 88 -11.84 -15.16 1.31
N ASN A 89 -12.75 -14.28 1.74
CA ASN A 89 -12.49 -12.85 1.86
C ASN A 89 -11.45 -12.51 2.93
N GLY A 90 -11.36 -13.29 4.01
CA GLY A 90 -10.35 -13.09 5.07
C GLY A 90 -8.94 -13.29 4.53
N LEU A 91 -8.72 -14.39 3.80
CA LEU A 91 -7.44 -14.64 3.11
C LEU A 91 -7.12 -13.54 2.10
N SER A 92 -8.10 -13.12 1.29
CA SER A 92 -7.92 -12.06 0.30
C SER A 92 -7.46 -10.74 0.92
N ALA A 93 -8.05 -10.34 2.04
CA ALA A 93 -7.71 -9.08 2.71
C ALA A 93 -6.30 -9.11 3.31
N LEU A 94 -5.89 -10.23 3.90
CA LEU A 94 -4.53 -10.37 4.44
C LEU A 94 -3.49 -10.49 3.33
N LEU A 95 -3.82 -11.12 2.21
CA LEU A 95 -2.94 -11.12 1.03
C LEU A 95 -2.76 -9.73 0.44
N ASP A 96 -3.79 -8.88 0.43
CA ASP A 96 -3.65 -7.49 -0.02
C ASP A 96 -2.62 -6.74 0.83
N GLU A 97 -2.61 -6.95 2.15
CA GLU A 97 -1.65 -6.34 3.06
C GLU A 97 -0.25 -6.95 2.93
N LEU A 98 -0.15 -8.28 2.94
CA LEU A 98 1.12 -9.01 2.80
C LEU A 98 1.86 -8.60 1.53
N MET A 99 1.17 -8.62 0.40
CA MET A 99 1.79 -8.36 -0.89
C MET A 99 2.13 -6.89 -1.09
N ALA A 100 1.35 -5.96 -0.51
CA ALA A 100 1.72 -4.55 -0.47
C ALA A 100 3.01 -4.32 0.33
N CYS A 101 3.22 -5.05 1.44
CA CYS A 101 4.49 -5.03 2.17
C CYS A 101 5.63 -5.64 1.36
N ALA A 102 5.39 -6.77 0.67
CA ALA A 102 6.41 -7.45 -0.13
C ALA A 102 6.98 -6.54 -1.23
N VAL A 103 6.10 -5.90 -2.01
CA VAL A 103 6.51 -4.98 -3.09
C VAL A 103 7.31 -3.80 -2.54
N GLN A 104 6.82 -3.15 -1.50
CA GLN A 104 7.49 -1.96 -0.96
C GLN A 104 8.78 -2.29 -0.19
N GLY A 105 8.88 -3.49 0.38
CA GLY A 105 10.07 -4.00 1.05
C GLY A 105 11.09 -4.63 0.11
N GLY A 106 10.81 -4.72 -1.19
CA GLY A 106 11.68 -5.41 -2.14
C GLY A 106 11.79 -6.92 -1.89
N CYS A 107 10.88 -7.51 -1.12
CA CYS A 107 10.88 -8.94 -0.75
C CYS A 107 10.29 -9.80 -1.88
N ASN A 108 10.75 -9.61 -3.12
CA ASN A 108 10.10 -10.14 -4.32
C ASN A 108 10.04 -11.67 -4.34
N GLU A 109 11.17 -12.33 -4.09
CA GLU A 109 11.26 -13.80 -4.07
C GLU A 109 10.39 -14.40 -2.96
N ALA A 110 10.53 -13.90 -1.73
CA ALA A 110 9.72 -14.34 -0.60
C ALA A 110 8.23 -14.02 -0.78
N GLY A 111 7.88 -12.90 -1.41
CA GLY A 111 6.50 -12.51 -1.72
C GLY A 111 5.87 -13.45 -2.73
N VAL A 112 6.58 -13.79 -3.81
CA VAL A 112 6.14 -14.79 -4.80
C VAL A 112 5.92 -16.14 -4.14
N ALA A 113 6.88 -16.61 -3.36
CA ALA A 113 6.80 -17.90 -2.66
C ALA A 113 5.63 -17.93 -1.66
N ALA A 114 5.49 -16.89 -0.84
CA ALA A 114 4.39 -16.79 0.13
C ALA A 114 3.03 -16.82 -0.56
N TYR A 115 2.83 -15.99 -1.59
CA TYR A 115 1.59 -15.91 -2.35
C TYR A 115 1.20 -17.26 -2.98
N GLN A 116 2.16 -17.94 -3.62
CA GLN A 116 1.97 -19.26 -4.20
C GLN A 116 1.64 -20.30 -3.14
N SER A 117 2.26 -20.22 -1.95
CA SER A 117 1.97 -21.16 -0.87
C SER A 117 0.50 -21.07 -0.38
N PHE A 118 -0.11 -19.88 -0.42
CA PHE A 118 -1.50 -19.68 0.01
C PHE A 118 -2.54 -19.98 -1.08
N LEU A 119 -2.19 -19.83 -2.36
CA LEU A 119 -3.15 -19.96 -3.48
C LEU A 119 -2.90 -21.13 -4.43
N GLY A 120 -1.75 -21.80 -4.32
CA GLY A 120 -1.34 -22.91 -5.19
C GLY A 120 -1.27 -22.49 -6.67
N GLU A 121 -1.67 -23.40 -7.56
CA GLU A 121 -1.62 -23.23 -9.02
C GLU A 121 -2.42 -22.02 -9.54
N ARG A 122 -3.38 -21.49 -8.77
CA ARG A 122 -4.17 -20.30 -9.13
C ARG A 122 -3.30 -19.04 -9.31
N ALA A 123 -2.08 -19.03 -8.75
CA ALA A 123 -1.15 -17.93 -8.87
C ALA A 123 -0.47 -17.82 -10.26
N ALA A 124 -0.27 -18.95 -10.95
CA ALA A 124 0.67 -19.05 -12.07
C ALA A 124 0.22 -18.45 -13.41
N LYS A 125 -1.01 -17.90 -13.51
CA LYS A 125 -1.61 -17.46 -14.79
C LYS A 125 -1.95 -15.96 -14.82
N LEU A 126 -1.36 -15.18 -13.93
CA LEU A 126 -1.64 -13.74 -13.87
C LEU A 126 -0.86 -12.99 -14.95
N THR A 127 -1.57 -12.09 -15.63
CA THR A 127 -1.04 -11.14 -16.61
C THR A 127 -1.63 -9.77 -16.31
N PRO A 128 -1.08 -8.66 -16.84
CA PRO A 128 -1.68 -7.34 -16.68
C PRO A 128 -3.16 -7.29 -17.09
N ARG A 129 -3.58 -8.10 -18.06
CA ARG A 129 -4.98 -8.16 -18.53
C ARG A 129 -5.93 -8.90 -17.59
N THR A 130 -5.43 -9.79 -16.72
CA THR A 130 -6.24 -10.66 -15.85
C THR A 130 -6.22 -10.25 -14.38
N VAL A 131 -5.29 -9.38 -13.97
CA VAL A 131 -5.24 -8.82 -12.62
C VAL A 131 -6.50 -8.00 -12.32
N ARG A 132 -7.17 -8.30 -11.20
CA ARG A 132 -8.37 -7.60 -10.73
C ARG A 132 -8.30 -7.22 -9.25
N LYS A 133 -7.45 -7.90 -8.47
CA LYS A 133 -7.31 -7.70 -7.03
C LYS A 133 -5.95 -7.10 -6.67
N PRO A 134 -5.86 -6.37 -5.55
CA PRO A 134 -4.60 -5.74 -5.14
C PRO A 134 -3.46 -6.76 -4.96
N HIS A 135 -3.68 -7.85 -4.24
CA HIS A 135 -2.65 -8.90 -4.10
C HIS A 135 -2.21 -9.55 -5.41
N GLN A 136 -3.10 -9.62 -6.42
CA GLN A 136 -2.74 -10.17 -7.74
C GLN A 136 -1.79 -9.21 -8.47
N LEU A 137 -2.04 -7.90 -8.38
CA LEU A 137 -1.15 -6.88 -8.92
C LEU A 137 0.21 -6.96 -8.24
N ALA A 138 0.23 -6.97 -6.91
CA ALA A 138 1.49 -6.99 -6.16
C ALA A 138 2.27 -8.30 -6.38
N TYR A 139 1.60 -9.44 -6.52
CA TYR A 139 2.25 -10.68 -6.98
C TYR A 139 2.91 -10.51 -8.35
N LEU A 140 2.18 -9.94 -9.32
CA LEU A 140 2.72 -9.70 -10.65
C LEU A 140 3.93 -8.75 -10.61
N LEU A 141 3.91 -7.71 -9.77
CA LEU A 141 5.05 -6.80 -9.58
C LEU A 141 6.26 -7.50 -8.98
N CYS A 142 6.06 -8.36 -7.97
CA CYS A 142 7.16 -9.15 -7.42
C CYS A 142 7.73 -10.15 -8.45
N ALA A 143 6.88 -10.82 -9.22
CA ALA A 143 7.32 -11.73 -10.28
C ALA A 143 8.09 -10.98 -11.38
N GLU A 144 7.59 -9.83 -11.81
CA GLU A 144 8.24 -8.97 -12.80
C GLU A 144 9.63 -8.52 -12.36
N ALA A 145 9.81 -8.21 -11.07
CA ALA A 145 11.11 -7.82 -10.52
C ALA A 145 12.15 -8.95 -10.55
N LEU A 146 11.71 -10.22 -10.58
CA LEU A 146 12.59 -11.40 -10.66
C LEU A 146 12.84 -11.82 -12.11
N ALA A 147 11.81 -11.78 -12.94
CA ALA A 147 11.84 -12.18 -14.34
C ALA A 147 10.96 -11.22 -15.15
N PRO A 148 11.54 -10.12 -15.67
CA PRO A 148 10.77 -9.14 -16.42
C PRO A 148 10.14 -9.75 -17.67
N ALA A 149 8.84 -9.56 -17.83
CA ALA A 149 8.04 -10.07 -18.95
C ALA A 149 7.03 -9.02 -19.48
N HIS A 150 6.79 -7.94 -18.74
CA HIS A 150 5.79 -6.93 -19.04
C HIS A 150 6.37 -5.51 -18.94
N GLY A 151 5.97 -4.63 -19.85
CA GLY A 151 6.37 -3.21 -19.75
C GLY A 151 5.73 -2.49 -18.55
N ALA A 152 6.42 -1.49 -18.00
CA ALA A 152 5.94 -0.66 -16.90
C ALA A 152 4.56 -0.04 -17.19
N GLU A 153 4.31 0.41 -18.42
CA GLU A 153 3.01 0.96 -18.84
C GLU A 153 1.87 -0.05 -18.73
N ALA A 154 2.10 -1.31 -19.10
CA ALA A 154 1.07 -2.35 -18.99
C ALA A 154 0.74 -2.65 -17.53
N LEU A 155 1.76 -2.69 -16.66
CA LEU A 155 1.61 -2.91 -15.22
C LEU A 155 0.92 -1.73 -14.54
N HIS A 156 1.27 -0.50 -14.95
CA HIS A 156 0.64 0.71 -14.46
C HIS A 156 -0.83 0.79 -14.87
N ALA A 157 -1.17 0.48 -16.12
CA ALA A 157 -2.55 0.41 -16.59
C ALA A 157 -3.37 -0.63 -15.79
N ALA A 158 -2.81 -1.81 -15.53
CA ALA A 158 -3.44 -2.81 -14.66
C ALA A 158 -3.60 -2.29 -13.22
N GLY A 159 -2.59 -1.59 -12.69
CA GLY A 159 -2.64 -0.97 -11.36
C GLY A 159 -3.74 0.08 -11.25
N ARG A 160 -3.91 0.92 -12.26
CA ARG A 160 -4.98 1.93 -12.30
C ARG A 160 -6.37 1.28 -12.34
N GLN A 161 -6.54 0.16 -13.04
CA GLN A 161 -7.80 -0.60 -12.99
C GLN A 161 -8.10 -1.12 -11.58
N VAL A 162 -7.07 -1.58 -10.85
CA VAL A 162 -7.22 -1.97 -9.43
C VAL A 162 -7.62 -0.77 -8.57
N LEU A 163 -6.98 0.39 -8.75
CA LEU A 163 -7.34 1.62 -8.02
C LEU A 163 -8.78 2.02 -8.31
N GLN A 164 -9.20 2.07 -9.58
CA GLN A 164 -10.56 2.45 -9.97
C GLN A 164 -11.64 1.54 -9.36
N ALA A 165 -11.33 0.25 -9.17
CA ALA A 165 -12.26 -0.70 -8.58
C ALA A 165 -12.33 -0.64 -7.03
N HIS A 166 -11.36 -0.02 -6.35
CA HIS A 166 -11.25 -0.10 -4.88
C HIS A 166 -11.16 1.26 -4.18
N LEU A 167 -10.57 2.27 -4.80
CA LEU A 167 -10.14 3.50 -4.14
C LEU A 167 -11.31 4.25 -3.50
N ALA A 168 -12.33 4.63 -4.28
CA ALA A 168 -13.49 5.35 -3.75
C ALA A 168 -14.37 4.45 -2.87
N GLU A 169 -14.91 3.36 -3.45
CA GLU A 169 -16.00 2.58 -2.84
C GLU A 169 -15.54 1.61 -1.74
N ARG A 170 -14.29 1.16 -1.75
CA ARG A 170 -13.82 0.11 -0.84
C ARG A 170 -12.80 0.59 0.17
N TRP A 171 -11.95 1.54 -0.21
CA TRP A 171 -10.92 2.02 0.70
C TRP A 171 -11.33 3.32 1.37
N LEU A 172 -11.64 4.37 0.61
CA LEU A 172 -11.97 5.67 1.19
C LEU A 172 -13.33 5.64 1.89
N HIS A 173 -14.37 5.11 1.23
CA HIS A 173 -15.71 5.03 1.81
C HIS A 173 -15.76 4.20 3.11
N LEU A 174 -15.00 3.11 3.18
CA LEU A 174 -14.92 2.25 4.38
C LEU A 174 -13.84 2.69 5.39
N GLY A 175 -13.25 3.88 5.22
CA GLY A 175 -12.28 4.44 6.17
C GLY A 175 -10.90 3.77 6.17
N GLN A 176 -10.57 2.96 5.16
CA GLN A 176 -9.26 2.33 4.98
C GLN A 176 -8.24 3.31 4.37
N ILE A 177 -8.12 4.49 4.98
CA ILE A 177 -7.37 5.62 4.42
C ILE A 177 -5.87 5.32 4.30
N ALA A 178 -5.28 4.59 5.25
CA ALA A 178 -3.88 4.19 5.14
C ALA A 178 -3.65 3.27 3.92
N ARG A 179 -4.60 2.35 3.67
CA ARG A 179 -4.55 1.40 2.56
C ARG A 179 -4.63 2.10 1.21
N SER A 180 -5.48 3.12 1.06
CA SER A 180 -5.51 3.92 -0.17
C SER A 180 -4.17 4.60 -0.43
N GLY A 181 -3.53 5.17 0.60
CA GLY A 181 -2.20 5.78 0.47
C GLY A 181 -1.13 4.78 0.01
N MET A 182 -1.12 3.57 0.58
CA MET A 182 -0.19 2.51 0.18
C MET A 182 -0.35 2.11 -1.28
N TRP A 183 -1.58 1.87 -1.75
CA TRP A 183 -1.80 1.44 -3.12
C TRP A 183 -1.61 2.55 -4.15
N LEU A 184 -1.92 3.81 -3.80
CA LEU A 184 -1.55 4.95 -4.63
C LEU A 184 -0.03 5.05 -4.81
N LYS A 185 0.73 4.91 -3.72
CA LYS A 185 2.20 4.86 -3.76
C LYS A 185 2.71 3.73 -4.64
N ILE A 186 2.18 2.52 -4.48
CA ILE A 186 2.61 1.36 -5.27
C ILE A 186 2.34 1.60 -6.76
N VAL A 187 1.11 1.96 -7.12
CA VAL A 187 0.69 2.04 -8.53
C VAL A 187 1.37 3.20 -9.26
N HIS A 188 1.36 4.40 -8.69
CA HIS A 188 2.00 5.56 -9.32
C HIS A 188 3.53 5.47 -9.28
N GLY A 189 4.08 4.73 -8.32
CA GLY A 189 5.51 4.40 -8.24
C GLY A 189 6.01 3.47 -9.36
N ILE A 190 5.12 2.77 -10.08
CA ILE A 190 5.49 1.89 -11.21
C ILE A 190 6.16 2.71 -12.32
N VAL A 191 5.59 3.87 -12.65
CA VAL A 191 6.05 4.73 -13.75
C VAL A 191 6.84 5.94 -13.27
N SER A 192 6.78 6.28 -11.98
CA SER A 192 7.50 7.44 -11.46
C SER A 192 7.89 7.26 -10.00
N LYS A 193 9.18 6.97 -9.78
CA LYS A 193 9.76 6.75 -8.45
C LYS A 193 10.08 8.07 -7.71
N ASP A 194 10.15 9.18 -8.43
CA ASP A 194 10.56 10.48 -7.90
C ASP A 194 9.37 11.38 -7.50
N LEU A 195 8.13 10.88 -7.58
CA LEU A 195 6.97 11.68 -7.19
C LEU A 195 6.96 11.95 -5.69
N ASN A 196 6.88 13.25 -5.35
CA ASN A 196 6.58 13.68 -4.00
C ASN A 196 5.27 13.02 -3.51
N PRO A 197 5.19 12.55 -2.25
CA PRO A 197 4.01 11.91 -1.69
C PRO A 197 2.70 12.69 -1.89
N SER A 198 2.73 14.03 -1.77
CA SER A 198 1.56 14.88 -1.99
C SER A 198 1.04 14.76 -3.43
N ALA A 199 1.94 14.78 -4.42
CA ALA A 199 1.58 14.62 -5.82
C ALA A 199 0.97 13.23 -6.09
N VAL A 200 1.55 12.18 -5.51
CA VAL A 200 0.99 10.82 -5.58
C VAL A 200 -0.42 10.75 -5.02
N LEU A 201 -0.67 11.35 -3.85
CA LEU A 201 -1.99 11.34 -3.23
C LEU A 201 -3.02 12.10 -4.06
N LEU A 202 -2.65 13.23 -4.66
CA LEU A 202 -3.57 14.01 -5.50
C LEU A 202 -3.91 13.30 -6.83
N ARG A 203 -3.07 12.37 -7.31
CA ARG A 203 -3.42 11.51 -8.46
C ARG A 203 -4.58 10.57 -8.17
N ALA A 204 -5.02 10.41 -6.91
CA ALA A 204 -6.23 9.68 -6.57
C ALA A 204 -7.45 10.10 -7.42
N TYR A 205 -7.57 11.38 -7.77
CA TYR A 205 -8.68 11.90 -8.59
C TYR A 205 -8.58 11.50 -10.08
N GLU A 206 -7.44 10.99 -10.53
CA GLU A 206 -7.31 10.37 -11.86
C GLU A 206 -7.90 8.95 -11.87
N ASP A 207 -8.00 8.33 -10.70
CA ASP A 207 -8.41 6.94 -10.51
C ASP A 207 -9.80 6.83 -9.83
N MET A 208 -10.50 7.95 -9.62
CA MET A 208 -11.87 8.01 -9.11
C MET A 208 -12.78 8.77 -10.10
N PRO A 209 -13.11 8.19 -11.28
CA PRO A 209 -13.79 8.90 -12.36
C PRO A 209 -15.20 9.40 -12.00
N THR A 210 -15.83 8.82 -10.98
CA THR A 210 -17.15 9.21 -10.48
C THR A 210 -17.10 10.38 -9.48
N ILE A 211 -15.92 10.76 -9.01
CA ILE A 211 -15.73 11.82 -8.03
C ILE A 211 -15.28 13.10 -8.76
N PRO A 212 -16.01 14.23 -8.61
CA PRO A 212 -15.60 15.49 -9.22
C PRO A 212 -14.20 15.91 -8.76
N ARG A 213 -13.38 16.38 -9.70
CA ARG A 213 -12.07 16.94 -9.36
C ARG A 213 -12.25 18.23 -8.55
N PRO A 214 -11.57 18.37 -7.40
CA PRO A 214 -11.63 19.58 -6.62
C PRO A 214 -11.12 20.80 -7.39
N SER A 215 -11.71 21.96 -7.13
CA SER A 215 -11.34 23.22 -7.79
C SER A 215 -9.87 23.58 -7.59
N PHE A 216 -9.29 23.28 -6.43
CA PHE A 216 -7.88 23.57 -6.13
C PHE A 216 -6.89 22.80 -7.03
N LEU A 217 -7.31 21.71 -7.67
CA LEU A 217 -6.50 21.00 -8.66
C LEU A 217 -6.60 21.61 -10.07
N VAL A 218 -7.72 22.28 -10.37
CA VAL A 218 -7.93 22.94 -11.66
C VAL A 218 -7.14 24.25 -11.71
N SER A 219 -7.04 24.97 -10.58
CA SER A 219 -6.32 26.24 -10.47
C SER A 219 -4.79 26.12 -10.56
N ALA A 220 -4.22 24.91 -10.42
CA ALA A 220 -2.78 24.68 -10.44
C ALA A 220 -2.16 24.61 -11.86
N GLY A 221 -2.98 24.73 -12.92
CA GLY A 221 -2.56 24.71 -14.32
C GLY A 221 -2.67 26.06 -15.04
N SER A 222 -2.77 27.17 -14.32
CA SER A 222 -2.89 28.52 -14.88
C SER A 222 -2.01 29.52 -14.13
N ILE A 223 -0.69 29.34 -14.22
CA ILE A 223 0.31 30.41 -14.05
C ILE A 223 1.44 30.14 -15.05
#